data_AF-A0A1H3W9L4-F1
#
_entry.id   AF-A0A1H3W9L4-F1
#
_cell.length_a   1.000
_cell.length_b   1.000
_cell.length_c   1.000
_cell.angle_alpha   90.00
_cell.angle_beta   90.00
_cell.angle_gamma   90.00
#
_symmetry.space_group_name_H-M   'P 1'
#
loop_
_entity.id
_entity.type
_entity.pdbx_description
1 polymer ?
#
loop_
_entity_poly.entity_id
_entity_poly.type
_entity_poly.pdbx_seq_one_letter_code
_entity_poly.pdbx_strand_id
1 'polypeptide(L)'
;MPLEQEVIGMLIAGYSIVMGGALLITLFLWVKKKDNFLAYGSTLLHMVFFSLAFYFVIKAMAFDYHHPMASEEISLQLGIAGVIWAVSMHFLVFAIYHFSKTRK
;
A
#
# COMPACT_ATOMS: atom_id res chain seq x y z
N MET A 1 -15.26 -17.83 3.55
CA MET A 1 -16.47 -17.20 4.11
C MET A 1 -16.61 -15.87 3.39
N PRO A 2 -17.73 -15.61 2.69
CA PRO A 2 -17.93 -14.31 2.07
C PRO A 2 -17.85 -13.23 3.15
N LEU A 3 -17.07 -12.18 2.87
CA LEU A 3 -17.02 -11.00 3.73
C LEU A 3 -18.24 -10.13 3.42
N GLU A 4 -18.94 -9.71 4.46
CA GLU A 4 -20.04 -8.76 4.31
C GLU A 4 -19.54 -7.48 3.64
N GLN A 5 -20.32 -6.93 2.71
CA GLN A 5 -19.95 -5.75 1.93
C GLN A 5 -19.62 -4.56 2.83
N GLU A 6 -20.29 -4.44 3.98
CA GLU A 6 -20.03 -3.41 5.00
C GLU A 6 -18.61 -3.51 5.57
N VAL A 7 -18.08 -4.72 5.75
CA VAL A 7 -16.73 -4.91 6.29
C VAL A 7 -15.67 -4.47 5.30
N ILE A 8 -15.86 -4.77 4.01
CA ILE A 8 -14.96 -4.31 2.95
C ILE A 8 -15.02 -2.77 2.84
N GLY A 9 -16.22 -2.19 2.93
CA GLY A 9 -16.40 -0.74 2.97
C GLY A 9 -15.67 -0.07 4.15
N MET A 10 -15.82 -0.60 5.35
CA MET A 10 -15.11 -0.11 6.54
C MET A 10 -13.58 -0.22 6.40
N LEU A 11 -13.09 -1.33 5.83
CA LEU A 11 -11.67 -1.53 5.60
C LEU A 11 -11.10 -0.52 4.61
N ILE A 12 -11.80 -0.26 3.50
CA ILE A 12 -11.41 0.75 2.51
C ILE A 12 -11.43 2.15 3.13
N ALA A 13 -12.46 2.48 3.91
CA ALA A 13 -12.57 3.78 4.58
C ALA A 13 -11.41 4.00 5.57
N GLY A 14 -11.16 3.03 6.45
CA GLY A 14 -10.06 3.10 7.41
C GLY A 14 -8.69 3.20 6.73
N TYR A 15 -8.46 2.38 5.69
CA TYR A 15 -7.26 2.46 4.86
C TYR A 15 -7.08 3.85 4.25
N SER A 16 -8.15 4.40 3.65
CA SER A 16 -8.11 5.69 2.96
C SER A 16 -7.79 6.85 3.90
N ILE A 17 -8.33 6.84 5.12
CA ILE A 17 -8.05 7.85 6.15
C ILE A 17 -6.58 7.82 6.55
N VAL A 18 -6.06 6.64 6.88
CA VAL A 18 -4.68 6.48 7.36
C VAL A 18 -3.68 6.76 6.23
N MET A 19 -3.88 6.16 5.06
CA MET A 19 -2.99 6.34 3.92
C MET A 19 -3.04 7.78 3.39
N GLY A 20 -4.23 8.37 3.30
CA GLY A 20 -4.40 9.78 2.92
C GLY A 20 -3.71 10.72 3.90
N GLY A 21 -3.90 10.51 5.21
CA GLY A 21 -3.19 11.28 6.24
C GLY A 21 -1.67 11.14 6.13
N ALA A 22 -1.16 9.93 5.95
CA ALA A 22 0.26 9.67 5.78
C ALA A 22 0.85 10.35 4.54
N LEU A 23 0.14 10.29 3.41
CA LEU A 23 0.50 10.98 2.17
C LEU A 23 0.59 12.49 2.38
N LEU A 24 -0.44 13.10 2.97
CA LEU A 24 -0.48 14.54 3.22
C LEU A 24 0.66 15.01 4.13
N ILE A 25 0.90 14.28 5.24
CA ILE A 25 1.99 14.59 6.16
C ILE A 25 3.36 14.45 5.45
N THR A 26 3.54 13.40 4.66
CA THR A 26 4.80 13.18 3.92
C THR A 26 5.05 14.27 2.89
N LEU A 27 4.02 14.67 2.13
CA LEU A 27 4.11 15.78 1.18
C LEU A 27 4.41 17.10 1.88
N PHE A 28 3.72 17.39 2.99
CA PHE A 28 3.96 18.59 3.78
C PHE A 28 5.41 18.65 4.29
N LEU A 29 5.92 17.55 4.83
CA LEU A 29 7.30 17.46 5.30
C LEU A 29 8.31 17.60 4.17
N TRP A 30 8.03 17.04 2.99
CA TRP A 30 8.89 17.16 1.82
C TRP A 30 9.01 18.60 1.32
N VAL A 31 7.88 19.32 1.21
CA VAL A 31 7.89 20.72 0.78
C VAL A 31 8.64 21.60 1.79
N LYS A 32 8.50 21.32 3.09
CA LYS A 32 9.18 22.06 4.16
C LYS A 32 10.66 21.74 4.27
N LYS A 33 11.03 20.47 4.14
CA LYS A 33 12.41 19.97 4.20
C LYS A 33 12.80 19.47 2.82
N LYS A 34 13.27 20.40 1.99
CA LYS A 34 13.75 20.11 0.62
C LYS A 34 15.00 19.22 0.61
N ASP A 35 15.68 19.09 1.75
CA ASP A 35 16.74 18.12 1.95
C ASP A 35 16.16 16.71 2.03
N ASN A 36 16.78 15.77 1.31
CA ASN A 36 16.37 14.36 1.20
C ASN A 36 15.23 14.07 0.24
N PHE A 37 15.23 14.72 -0.92
CA PHE A 37 14.35 14.40 -2.05
C PHE A 37 14.22 12.89 -2.31
N LEU A 38 15.34 12.15 -2.31
CA LEU A 38 15.34 10.70 -2.52
C LEU A 38 14.58 9.94 -1.42
N ALA A 39 14.67 10.37 -0.16
CA ALA A 39 14.01 9.69 0.95
C ALA A 39 12.50 9.90 0.89
N TYR A 40 12.04 11.15 0.76
CA TYR A 40 10.62 11.47 0.62
C TYR A 40 10.02 10.87 -0.65
N GLY A 41 10.71 10.95 -1.79
CA GLY A 41 10.27 10.33 -3.04
C GLY A 41 10.09 8.81 -2.90
N SER A 42 11.01 8.15 -2.21
CA SER A 42 10.92 6.69 -1.98
C SER A 42 9.81 6.32 -0.99
N THR A 43 9.56 7.16 0.03
CA THR A 43 8.40 6.99 0.92
C THR A 43 7.08 7.11 0.16
N LEU A 44 6.95 8.10 -0.73
CA LEU A 44 5.75 8.23 -1.56
C LEU A 44 5.59 7.06 -2.52
N LEU A 45 6.68 6.58 -3.11
CA LEU A 45 6.64 5.42 -3.99
C LEU A 45 6.19 4.16 -3.23
N HIS A 46 6.71 3.95 -2.00
CA HIS A 46 6.21 2.92 -1.10
C HIS A 46 4.68 3.02 -0.91
N MET A 47 4.16 4.21 -0.59
CA MET A 47 2.72 4.43 -0.38
C MET A 47 1.87 4.10 -1.62
N VAL A 48 2.36 4.45 -2.82
CA VAL A 48 1.70 4.13 -4.10
C VAL A 48 1.66 2.62 -4.33
N PHE A 49 2.80 1.94 -4.23
CA PHE A 49 2.86 0.48 -4.42
C PHE A 49 2.07 -0.27 -3.34
N PHE A 50 2.09 0.21 -2.09
CA PHE A 50 1.30 -0.37 -1.01
C PHE A 50 -0.20 -0.23 -1.28
N SER A 51 -0.64 0.92 -1.81
CA SER A 51 -2.03 1.13 -2.24
C SER A 51 -2.43 0.21 -3.39
N LEU A 52 -1.52 -0.04 -4.32
CA LEU A 52 -1.75 -0.99 -5.39
C LEU A 52 -1.88 -2.42 -4.86
N ALA A 53 -1.00 -2.84 -3.95
CA ALA A 53 -1.11 -4.15 -3.30
C ALA A 53 -2.44 -4.29 -2.53
N PHE A 54 -2.83 -3.26 -1.80
CA PHE A 54 -4.10 -3.22 -1.08
C PHE A 54 -5.31 -3.34 -2.02
N TYR A 55 -5.27 -2.71 -3.20
CA TYR A 55 -6.31 -2.87 -4.23
C TYR A 55 -6.47 -4.34 -4.65
N PHE A 56 -5.37 -5.06 -4.91
CA PHE A 56 -5.42 -6.48 -5.25
C PHE A 56 -5.97 -7.34 -4.09
N VAL A 57 -5.64 -7.00 -2.84
CA VAL A 57 -6.21 -7.66 -1.66
C VAL A 57 -7.73 -7.44 -1.58
N ILE A 58 -8.20 -6.21 -1.76
CA ILE A 58 -9.64 -5.91 -1.76
C ILE A 58 -10.35 -6.66 -2.89
N LYS A 59 -9.74 -6.72 -4.08
CA LYS A 59 -10.29 -7.48 -5.21
C LYS A 59 -10.36 -8.99 -4.91
N ALA A 60 -9.37 -9.55 -4.22
CA ALA A 60 -9.40 -10.94 -3.76
C ALA A 60 -10.51 -11.17 -2.71
N MET A 61 -10.69 -10.24 -1.77
CA MET A 61 -11.69 -10.34 -0.70
C MET A 61 -13.13 -10.16 -1.20
N ALA A 62 -13.34 -9.34 -2.23
CA ALA A 62 -14.64 -9.08 -2.83
C ALA A 62 -15.02 -10.10 -3.93
N PHE A 63 -14.20 -11.13 -4.16
CA PHE A 63 -14.41 -12.09 -5.23
C PHE A 63 -15.60 -13.01 -4.96
N ASP A 64 -16.39 -13.32 -6.00
CA ASP A 64 -17.53 -14.22 -5.89
C ASP A 64 -17.08 -15.68 -5.68
N TYR A 65 -17.42 -16.23 -4.53
CA TYR A 65 -17.05 -17.58 -4.12
C TYR A 65 -17.87 -18.68 -4.81
N HIS A 66 -18.98 -18.32 -5.48
CA HIS A 66 -19.76 -19.27 -6.28
C HIS A 66 -19.15 -19.56 -7.66
N HIS A 67 -18.12 -18.80 -8.05
CA HIS A 67 -17.41 -19.05 -9.30
C HIS A 67 -16.67 -20.41 -9.22
N PRO A 68 -16.76 -21.28 -10.24
CA PRO A 68 -16.20 -22.64 -10.20
C PRO A 68 -14.67 -22.68 -10.01
N MET A 69 -13.98 -21.57 -10.24
CA MET A 69 -12.53 -21.41 -10.04
C MET A 69 -12.17 -20.31 -9.02
N ALA A 70 -13.06 -20.01 -8.06
CA ALA A 70 -12.86 -18.90 -7.13
C ALA A 70 -11.56 -18.99 -6.32
N SER A 71 -11.17 -20.19 -5.87
CA SER A 71 -9.94 -20.36 -5.10
C SER A 71 -8.69 -19.99 -5.90
N GLU A 72 -8.66 -20.32 -7.20
CA GLU A 72 -7.52 -20.02 -8.07
C GLU A 72 -7.40 -18.51 -8.28
N GLU A 73 -8.50 -17.85 -8.62
CA GLU A 73 -8.53 -16.42 -8.89
C GLU A 73 -8.16 -15.59 -7.64
N ILE A 74 -8.69 -15.98 -6.47
CA ILE A 74 -8.34 -15.36 -5.19
C ILE A 74 -6.85 -15.54 -4.90
N SER A 75 -6.32 -16.75 -5.06
CA SER A 75 -4.90 -17.02 -4.82
C SER A 75 -3.98 -16.24 -5.77
N LEU A 76 -4.39 -16.06 -7.03
CA LEU A 76 -3.67 -15.26 -8.02
C LEU A 76 -3.63 -13.79 -7.63
N GLN A 77 -4.78 -13.21 -7.26
CA GLN A 77 -4.87 -11.82 -6.80
C GLN A 77 -3.99 -11.58 -5.56
N LEU A 78 -4.03 -12.51 -4.59
CA LEU A 78 -3.17 -12.44 -3.40
C LEU A 78 -1.68 -12.62 -3.73
N GLY A 79 -1.33 -13.49 -4.67
CA GLY A 79 0.03 -13.65 -5.16
C GLY A 79 0.58 -12.36 -5.78
N ILE A 80 -0.21 -11.73 -6.65
CA ILE A 80 0.12 -10.42 -7.25
C ILE A 80 0.26 -9.35 -6.16
N ALA A 81 -0.69 -9.29 -5.22
CA ALA A 81 -0.62 -8.37 -4.10
C ALA A 81 0.67 -8.54 -3.29
N GLY A 82 1.07 -9.79 -3.01
CA GLY A 82 2.28 -10.14 -2.28
C GLY A 82 3.55 -9.66 -3.00
N VAL A 83 3.65 -9.85 -4.32
CA VAL A 83 4.79 -9.38 -5.13
C VAL A 83 4.87 -7.85 -5.11
N ILE A 84 3.75 -7.17 -5.34
CA ILE A 84 3.69 -5.69 -5.34
C ILE A 84 4.03 -5.13 -3.96
N TRP A 85 3.55 -5.77 -2.89
CA TRP A 85 3.89 -5.44 -1.52
C TRP A 85 5.39 -5.63 -1.23
N ALA A 86 6.01 -6.71 -1.73
CA ALA A 86 7.44 -6.92 -1.59
C ALA A 86 8.24 -5.78 -2.25
N VAL A 87 7.85 -5.36 -3.46
CA VAL A 87 8.47 -4.21 -4.14
C VAL A 87 8.26 -2.91 -3.33
N SER A 88 7.06 -2.71 -2.79
CA SER A 88 6.74 -1.59 -1.90
C SER A 88 7.69 -1.53 -0.69
N MET A 89 8.01 -2.67 -0.07
CA MET A 89 8.91 -2.73 1.07
C MET A 89 10.35 -2.36 0.73
N HIS A 90 10.82 -2.64 -0.49
CA HIS A 90 12.15 -2.19 -0.93
C HIS A 90 12.24 -0.66 -0.95
N PHE A 91 11.19 0.03 -1.43
CA PHE A 91 11.15 1.51 -1.40
C PHE A 91 11.13 2.06 0.02
N LEU A 92 10.43 1.39 0.96
CA LEU A 92 10.43 1.78 2.36
C LEU A 92 11.82 1.67 2.98
N VAL A 93 12.49 0.53 2.81
CA VAL A 93 13.85 0.31 3.33
C VAL A 93 14.82 1.33 2.75
N PHE A 94 14.72 1.60 1.45
CA PHE A 94 15.54 2.61 0.79
C PHE A 94 15.30 4.02 1.36
N ALA A 95 14.04 4.39 1.61
CA ALA A 95 13.71 5.66 2.25
C ALA A 95 14.32 5.79 3.66
N ILE A 96 14.19 4.74 4.48
CA ILE A 96 14.76 4.70 5.85
C ILE A 96 16.29 4.86 5.80
N TYR A 97 16.96 4.15 4.90
CA TYR A 97 18.41 4.26 4.71
C TYR A 97 18.83 5.70 4.38
N HIS A 98 18.14 6.35 3.44
CA HIS A 98 18.44 7.74 3.07
C HIS A 98 18.14 8.73 4.19
N PHE A 99 17.03 8.57 4.92
CA PHE A 99 16.76 9.42 6.10
C PHE A 99 17.81 9.25 7.20
N SER A 100 18.38 8.06 7.36
CA SER A 100 19.45 7.82 8.33
C SER A 100 20.79 8.43 7.91
N LYS A 101 21.09 8.47 6.61
CA LYS A 101 22.37 8.97 6.10
C LYS A 101 22.52 10.49 6.27
N THR A 102 21.43 11.23 6.18
CA THR A 102 21.44 12.70 6.21
C THR A 102 21.42 13.29 7.62
N ARG A 103 21.56 12.46 8.66
CA ARG A 103 21.82 12.93 10.03
C ARG A 103 23.33 13.16 10.32
N LYS A 104 24.13 13.43 9.29
CA LYS A 104 25.52 13.90 9.42
C LYS A 104 25.60 15.30 8.88
#